data_AF-A0A434RZX1-F1
#
_entry.id   AF-A0A434RZX1-F1
#
_cell.length_a   1.000
_cell.length_b   1.000
_cell.length_c   1.000
_cell.angle_alpha   90.00
_cell.angle_beta   90.00
_cell.angle_gamma   90.00
#
_symmetry.space_group_name_H-M   'P 1'
#
loop_
_entity.id
_entity.type
_entity.pdbx_description
1 polymer ?
#
loop_
_entity_poly.entity_id
_entity_poly.type
_entity_poly.pdbx_seq_one_letter_code
_entity_poly.pdbx_strand_id
1 'polypeptide(L)' 'AGDPLPMDVNKLTPEMTVVDIIMEPAETALLKAAKEIGCRIQPGRPMMDFQVEAMAAFFDIERKERHNG' A
#
# COMPACT_ATOMS: atom_id res chain seq x y z
N ALA A 1 22.15 -5.41 -15.37
CA ALA A 1 22.16 -4.87 -14.00
C ALA A 1 20.72 -4.94 -13.49
N GLY A 2 20.48 -5.57 -12.34
CA GLY A 2 19.14 -5.71 -11.76
C GLY A 2 18.74 -4.47 -10.97
N ASP A 3 17.43 -4.29 -10.76
CA ASP A 3 16.87 -3.25 -9.90
C ASP A 3 17.14 -3.62 -8.42
N PRO A 4 17.95 -2.84 -7.68
CA PRO A 4 18.26 -3.16 -6.29
C PRO A 4 17.03 -2.98 -5.40
N LEU A 5 16.95 -3.77 -4.31
CA LEU A 5 15.93 -3.56 -3.29
C LEU A 5 16.08 -2.17 -2.66
N PRO A 6 14.96 -1.50 -2.31
CA PRO A 6 14.98 -0.14 -1.77
C PRO A 6 15.60 -0.06 -0.36
N MET A 7 15.81 -1.21 0.29
CA MET A 7 16.44 -1.32 1.60
C MET A 7 17.10 -2.69 1.81
N ASP A 8 17.97 -2.77 2.81
CA ASP A 8 18.60 -4.02 3.24
C ASP A 8 17.63 -4.89 4.04
N VAL A 9 17.10 -5.93 3.39
CA VAL A 9 16.12 -6.86 3.97
C VAL A 9 16.70 -7.72 5.09
N ASN A 10 18.03 -7.87 5.21
CA ASN A 10 18.64 -8.65 6.29
C ASN A 10 18.48 -8.01 7.67
N LYS A 11 18.03 -6.74 7.71
CA LYS A 11 17.73 -6.00 8.95
C LYS A 11 16.27 -6.15 9.39
N LEU A 12 15.43 -6.81 8.61
CA LEU A 12 14.04 -7.06 8.97
C LEU A 12 13.96 -8.14 10.05
N THR A 13 12.99 -8.00 10.94
CA THR A 13 12.61 -9.04 11.91
C THR A 13 11.16 -9.47 11.70
N PRO A 14 10.77 -10.70 12.09
CA PRO A 14 9.42 -11.22 11.86
C PRO A 14 8.29 -10.37 12.48
N GLU A 15 8.59 -9.58 13.51
CA GLU A 15 7.62 -8.72 14.20
C GLU A 15 7.28 -7.45 13.40
N MET A 16 8.09 -7.12 12.40
CA MET A 16 7.88 -5.96 11.54
C MET A 16 6.74 -6.20 10.55
N THR A 17 6.12 -5.09 10.13
CA THR A 17 5.19 -5.07 9.01
C THR A 17 5.85 -4.32 7.85
N VAL A 18 5.92 -4.94 6.68
CA VAL A 18 6.45 -4.34 5.46
C VAL A 18 5.29 -4.02 4.51
N VAL A 19 5.21 -2.75 4.09
CA VAL A 19 4.14 -2.24 3.24
C VAL A 19 4.76 -1.68 1.97
N ASP A 20 4.19 -2.01 0.82
CA ASP A 20 4.61 -1.48 -0.47
C ASP A 20 3.41 -0.91 -1.22
N ILE A 21 3.55 0.30 -1.77
CA ILE A 21 2.46 1.01 -2.46
C ILE A 21 2.33 0.60 -3.92
N ILE A 22 3.30 -0.14 -4.46
CA ILE A 22 3.25 -0.67 -5.82
C ILE A 22 2.04 -1.61 -5.94
N MET A 23 1.25 -1.36 -6.98
CA MET A 23 -0.03 -2.04 -7.21
C MET A 23 0.14 -3.29 -8.09
N GLU A 24 1.10 -3.26 -9.01
CA GLU A 24 1.36 -4.34 -9.95
C GLU A 24 2.88 -4.53 -10.16
N PRO A 25 3.43 -5.72 -9.87
CA PRO A 25 2.76 -6.88 -9.27
C PRO A 25 2.35 -6.63 -7.81
N ALA A 26 1.30 -7.31 -7.34
CA ALA A 26 0.84 -7.17 -5.95
C ALA A 26 1.86 -7.67 -4.90
N GLU A 27 2.67 -8.67 -5.26
CA GLU A 27 3.81 -9.12 -4.45
C GLU A 27 5.10 -8.66 -5.13
N THR A 28 5.65 -7.54 -4.65
CA THR A 28 6.92 -6.99 -5.16
C THR A 28 8.12 -7.80 -4.65
N ALA A 29 9.30 -7.54 -5.22
CA ALA A 29 10.54 -8.18 -4.74
C ALA A 29 10.80 -7.90 -3.24
N LEU A 30 10.45 -6.71 -2.76
CA LEU A 30 10.55 -6.35 -1.34
C LEU A 30 9.56 -7.15 -0.49
N LEU A 31 8.29 -7.19 -0.88
CA LEU A 31 7.26 -7.92 -0.13
C LEU A 31 7.55 -9.42 -0.10
N LYS A 32 8.05 -9.97 -1.20
CA LYS A 32 8.47 -11.38 -1.27
C LYS A 32 9.60 -11.67 -0.27
N ALA A 33 10.65 -10.86 -0.27
CA ALA A 33 11.78 -11.03 0.67
C ALA A 33 11.33 -10.89 2.13
N ALA A 34 10.47 -9.90 2.43
CA ALA A 34 9.91 -9.71 3.78
C ALA A 34 9.04 -10.90 4.23
N LYS A 35 8.24 -11.45 3.33
CA LYS A 35 7.41 -12.64 3.58
C LYS A 35 8.27 -13.88 3.86
N GLU A 36 9.37 -14.06 3.13
CA GLU A 36 10.33 -15.16 3.36
C GLU A 36 11.01 -15.07 4.74
N ILE A 37 11.20 -13.85 5.26
CA ILE A 37 11.72 -13.59 6.62
C ILE A 37 10.65 -13.84 7.71
N GLY A 38 9.37 -13.91 7.33
CA GLY A 38 8.25 -14.10 8.26
C GLY A 38 7.61 -12.79 8.73
N CYS A 39 7.93 -11.66 8.09
CA CYS A 39 7.27 -10.39 8.36
C CYS A 39 5.78 -10.45 7.95
N ARG A 40 4.97 -9.62 8.58
CA ARG A 40 3.64 -9.29 8.02
C ARG A 40 3.84 -8.43 6.78
N ILE A 41 3.11 -8.71 5.70
CA ILE A 41 3.16 -7.93 4.47
C ILE A 41 1.81 -7.28 4.17
N GLN A 42 1.83 -6.08 3.58
CA GLN A 42 0.65 -5.41 3.07
C GLN A 42 0.90 -4.90 1.65
N PRO A 43 0.19 -5.43 0.63
CA PRO A 43 0.28 -4.94 -0.75
C PRO A 43 -0.38 -3.56 -0.89
N GLY A 44 -0.15 -2.88 -2.02
CA GLY A 44 -0.59 -1.50 -2.21
C GLY A 44 -2.10 -1.31 -2.39
N ARG A 45 -2.83 -2.34 -2.85
CA ARG A 45 -4.24 -2.23 -3.25
C ARG A 45 -5.16 -1.59 -2.18
N PRO A 46 -5.10 -2.01 -0.90
CA PRO A 46 -5.89 -1.38 0.16
C PRO A 46 -5.65 0.13 0.30
N MET A 47 -4.42 0.63 0.05
CA MET A 47 -4.15 2.07 0.13
C MET A 47 -5.00 2.84 -0.88
N MET A 48 -5.05 2.38 -2.13
CA MET A 48 -5.84 3.03 -3.18
C MET A 48 -7.34 2.96 -2.87
N ASP A 49 -7.84 1.80 -2.43
CA ASP A 49 -9.26 1.63 -2.14
C ASP A 49 -9.73 2.61 -1.04
N PHE A 50 -9.02 2.69 0.09
CA PHE A 50 -9.35 3.64 1.16
C PHE A 50 -9.08 5.10 0.79
N GLN A 51 -8.07 5.36 -0.05
CA GLN A 51 -7.78 6.72 -0.50
C GLN A 51 -8.87 7.25 -1.42
N VAL A 52 -9.44 6.41 -2.31
CA VAL A 52 -10.57 6.79 -3.16
C VAL A 52 -11.80 7.16 -2.31
N GLU A 53 -12.13 6.36 -1.29
CA GLU A 53 -13.22 6.66 -0.35
C GLU A 53 -12.98 7.98 0.40
N ALA A 54 -11.77 8.18 0.93
CA ALA A 54 -11.40 9.40 1.64
C ALA A 54 -11.48 10.65 0.73
N MET A 55 -11.05 10.53 -0.53
CA MET A 55 -11.15 11.60 -1.51
C MET A 55 -12.61 11.91 -1.87
N ALA A 56 -13.45 10.88 -2.07
CA ALA A 56 -14.87 11.06 -2.34
C ALA A 56 -15.60 11.79 -1.19
N ALA A 57 -15.27 11.44 0.06
CA ALA A 57 -15.80 12.10 1.24
C ALA A 57 -15.33 13.56 1.37
N PHE A 58 -14.05 13.84 1.10
CA PHE A 58 -13.52 15.20 1.17
C PHE A 58 -14.16 16.14 0.14
N PHE A 59 -14.39 15.65 -1.08
CA PHE A 59 -14.99 16.44 -2.17
C PHE A 59 -16.52 16.41 -2.21
N ASP A 60 -17.17 15.75 -1.22
CA ASP A 60 -18.62 15.67 -1.11
C ASP A 60 -19.29 15.12 -2.40
N ILE A 61 -18.59 14.20 -3.08
CA ILE A 61 -19.02 13.67 -4.39
C ILE A 61 -20.29 12.83 -4.25
N GLU A 62 -20.54 12.26 -3.06
CA GLU A 62 -21.71 11.43 -2.78
C GLU A 62 -22.93 12.20 -2.27
N ARG A 63 -22.85 13.52 -2.04
CA ARG A 63 -24.03 14.30 -1.62
C ARG A 63 -24.99 14.49 -2.78
N LYS A 64 -26.16 13.85 -2.67
CA LYS A 64 -27.27 13.95 -3.62
C LYS A 64 -27.94 15.33 -3.67
N GLU A 65 -27.61 16.24 -2.75
CA GLU A 65 -28.18 17.60 -2.74
C GLU A 65 -27.08 18.64 -2.61
N ARG A 66 -26.68 19.20 -3.76
CA ARG A 66 -26.09 20.54 -3.82
C ARG A 66 -27.25 21.54 -3.78
N HIS A 67 -27.65 21.97 -2.60
CA HIS A 67 -28.38 23.23 -2.47
C HIS A 67 -27.36 24.34 -2.73
N ASN A 68 -27.28 24.79 -3.98
CA ASN A 68 -26.61 26.05 -4.30
C ASN A 68 -27.30 27.15 -3.50
N GLY A 69 -26.52 27.86 -2.68
CA GLY A 69 -26.89 29.19 -2.24
C GLY A 69 -26.86 30.18 -3.40
#